data_AF-A0A0D3D5I8-F1
#
_entry.id   AF-A0A0D3D5I8-F1
#
_cell.length_a   1.000
_cell.length_b   1.000
_cell.length_c   1.000
_cell.angle_alpha   90.00
_cell.angle_beta   90.00
_cell.angle_gamma   90.00
#
_symmetry.space_group_name_H-M   'P 1'
#
loop_
_entity.id
_entity.type
_entity.pdbx_description
1 polymer ?
#
loop_
_entity_poly.entity_id
_entity_poly.type
_entity_poly.pdbx_seq_one_letter_code
_entity_poly.pdbx_strand_id
1 'polypeptide(L)'
;MSASSSTTSGRRRVRTPGIPSKCWCGVGITELISKTNQNPYRWYYRCIYAAVSLRLENDNHVIKWVEEAFTDEIQQLDNQVRMLEEEVQFLKATIRSESELSEGPKIMEPKIKISRGCVILAVVSVLGIMMYKK
;
A
#
# COMPACT_ATOMS: atom_id res chain seq x y z
N MET A 1 1.66 24.29 -37.60
CA MET A 1 1.52 25.53 -36.80
C MET A 1 1.81 25.14 -35.36
N SER A 2 2.97 25.52 -34.83
CA SER A 2 3.43 25.09 -33.51
C SER A 2 2.85 26.03 -32.45
N ALA A 3 2.08 25.48 -31.50
CA ALA A 3 1.52 26.24 -30.39
C ALA A 3 2.59 26.42 -29.31
N SER A 4 3.14 27.63 -29.21
CA SER A 4 4.08 28.01 -28.15
C SER A 4 3.34 28.16 -26.82
N SER A 5 3.44 27.16 -25.95
CA SER A 5 2.94 27.24 -24.58
C SER A 5 3.70 28.31 -23.80
N SER A 6 3.05 29.43 -23.51
CA SER A 6 3.61 30.51 -22.70
C SER A 6 3.80 30.04 -21.26
N THR A 7 5.05 29.73 -20.89
CA THR A 7 5.46 29.52 -19.50
C THR A 7 5.60 30.87 -18.81
N THR A 8 4.55 31.31 -18.13
CA THR A 8 4.64 32.46 -17.22
C THR A 8 5.34 32.03 -15.93
N SER A 9 6.61 32.44 -15.83
CA SER A 9 7.43 32.42 -14.63
C SER A 9 6.92 33.46 -13.62
N GLY A 10 6.54 33.03 -12.41
CA GLY A 10 6.23 33.96 -11.33
C GLY A 10 5.40 33.37 -10.20
N ARG A 11 6.06 33.18 -9.05
CA ARG A 11 5.53 32.78 -7.72
C ARG A 11 5.11 31.32 -7.61
N ARG A 12 5.56 30.69 -6.51
CA ARG A 12 5.20 29.33 -6.09
C ARG A 12 3.67 29.21 -5.96
N ARG A 13 2.96 28.98 -7.07
CA ARG A 13 1.70 28.25 -7.00
C ARG A 13 2.08 26.94 -6.37
N VAL A 14 1.75 26.77 -5.10
CA VAL A 14 1.88 25.49 -4.41
C VAL A 14 1.07 24.52 -5.28
N ARG A 15 1.76 23.74 -6.12
CA ARG A 15 1.12 22.69 -6.89
C ARG A 15 0.57 21.74 -5.85
N THR A 16 -0.75 21.80 -5.69
CA THR A 16 -1.46 20.89 -4.80
C THR A 16 -1.64 19.61 -5.61
N PRO A 17 -0.94 18.51 -5.28
CA PRO A 17 -1.15 17.24 -5.96
C PRO A 17 -2.59 16.78 -5.75
N GLY A 18 -3.14 16.11 -6.77
CA GLY A 18 -4.51 15.56 -6.71
C GLY A 18 -5.61 16.62 -6.58
N ILE A 19 -6.72 16.22 -5.96
CA ILE A 19 -7.87 17.09 -5.72
C ILE A 19 -7.61 17.99 -4.49
N PRO A 20 -7.66 19.33 -4.63
CA PRO A 20 -7.37 20.23 -3.52
C PRO A 20 -8.50 20.21 -2.48
N SER A 21 -8.16 19.91 -1.22
CA SER A 21 -9.10 19.89 -0.09
C SER A 21 -9.09 21.18 0.74
N LYS A 22 -7.93 21.82 0.88
CA LYS A 22 -7.75 23.09 1.61
C LYS A 22 -6.76 24.01 0.88
N CYS A 23 -6.98 25.32 1.00
CA CYS A 23 -6.01 26.32 0.57
C CYS A 23 -4.97 26.56 1.68
N TRP A 24 -3.78 27.06 1.33
CA TRP A 24 -2.73 27.45 2.29
C TRP A 24 -3.19 28.53 3.30
N CYS A 25 -4.27 29.26 3.01
CA CYS A 25 -4.89 30.20 3.96
C CYS A 25 -5.77 29.53 5.03
N GLY A 26 -5.86 28.19 5.02
CA GLY A 26 -6.66 27.41 5.97
C GLY A 26 -8.13 27.23 5.58
N VAL A 27 -8.62 28.00 4.60
CA VAL A 27 -10.01 27.94 4.12
C VAL A 27 -10.19 26.80 3.12
N GLY A 28 -11.39 26.21 3.09
CA GLY A 28 -11.77 25.16 2.16
C GLY A 28 -11.81 25.60 0.70
N ILE A 29 -12.07 24.62 -0.16
CA ILE A 29 -12.14 24.75 -1.62
C ILE A 29 -13.59 24.66 -2.08
N THR A 30 -13.94 25.41 -3.12
CA THR A 30 -15.23 25.33 -3.82
C THR A 30 -14.99 25.06 -5.30
N GLU A 31 -15.96 24.40 -5.93
CA GLU A 31 -16.00 24.19 -7.37
C GLU A 31 -16.75 25.35 -8.05
N LEU A 32 -16.25 25.81 -9.18
CA LEU A 32 -16.79 26.93 -9.94
C LEU A 32 -16.72 26.64 -11.45
N ILE A 33 -17.64 27.24 -12.20
CA ILE A 33 -17.67 27.18 -13.66
C ILE A 33 -17.01 28.44 -14.22
N SER A 34 -16.03 28.26 -15.11
CA SER A 34 -15.37 29.37 -15.80
C SER A 34 -16.34 30.08 -16.75
N LYS A 35 -16.40 31.40 -16.59
CA LYS A 35 -17.16 32.31 -17.46
C LYS A 35 -16.28 33.04 -18.48
N THR A 36 -15.00 32.65 -18.58
CA THR A 36 -14.03 33.31 -19.49
C THR A 36 -14.25 32.83 -20.93
N ASN A 37 -14.04 33.72 -21.90
CA ASN A 37 -14.15 33.37 -23.33
C ASN A 37 -13.10 32.36 -23.78
N GLN A 38 -11.94 32.31 -23.10
CA GLN A 38 -10.85 31.36 -23.42
C GLN A 38 -11.14 29.95 -22.93
N ASN A 39 -11.87 29.80 -21.81
CA ASN A 39 -12.21 28.51 -21.21
C ASN A 39 -13.68 28.53 -20.80
N PRO A 40 -14.64 28.62 -21.74
CA PRO A 40 -16.05 28.72 -21.40
C PRO A 40 -16.54 27.38 -20.82
N TYR A 41 -17.38 27.45 -19.79
CA TYR A 41 -18.02 26.28 -19.15
C TYR A 41 -17.09 25.25 -18.51
N ARG A 42 -15.78 25.50 -18.43
CA ARG A 42 -14.82 24.58 -17.82
C ARG A 42 -14.83 24.70 -16.30
N TRP A 43 -14.83 23.57 -15.61
CA TRP A 43 -14.92 23.51 -14.15
C TRP A 43 -13.54 23.61 -13.49
N TYR A 44 -13.46 24.36 -12.38
CA TYR A 44 -12.24 24.53 -11.62
C TYR A 44 -12.50 24.62 -10.11
N TYR A 45 -11.52 24.17 -9.34
CA TYR A 45 -11.44 24.34 -7.91
C TYR A 45 -10.82 25.70 -7.56
N ARG A 46 -11.42 26.41 -6.60
CA ARG A 46 -10.89 27.66 -6.04
C ARG A 46 -11.05 27.73 -4.53
N CYS A 47 -10.12 28.39 -3.85
CA CYS A 47 -10.30 28.75 -2.44
C CYS A 47 -11.62 29.52 -2.21
N ILE A 48 -12.42 29.13 -1.22
CA ILE A 48 -13.71 29.79 -0.89
C ILE A 48 -13.48 31.27 -0.55
N TYR A 49 -12.48 31.58 0.28
CA TYR A 49 -12.16 32.96 0.62
C TYR A 49 -11.88 33.81 -0.63
N ALA A 50 -11.04 33.33 -1.54
CA ALA A 50 -10.75 34.02 -2.81
C ALA A 50 -11.97 34.13 -3.74
N ALA A 51 -12.85 33.13 -3.72
CA ALA A 51 -14.09 33.15 -4.50
C ALA A 51 -15.10 34.19 -4.00
N VAL A 52 -15.25 34.32 -2.67
CA VAL A 52 -16.21 35.23 -2.02
C VAL A 52 -15.71 36.66 -1.96
N SER A 53 -14.41 36.87 -1.73
CA SER A 53 -13.82 38.21 -1.51
C SER A 53 -13.74 39.09 -2.78
N LEU A 54 -14.23 38.61 -3.92
CA LEU A 54 -14.25 39.29 -5.21
C LEU A 54 -12.90 39.95 -5.62
N ARG A 55 -12.16 39.20 -6.45
CA ARG A 55 -11.35 39.70 -7.59
C ARG A 55 -9.98 40.29 -7.30
N LEU A 56 -9.02 39.42 -7.02
CA LEU A 56 -7.74 39.53 -7.74
C LEU A 56 -7.68 38.35 -8.71
N GLU A 57 -7.58 38.63 -10.01
CA GLU A 57 -7.25 37.62 -11.03
C GLU A 57 -5.85 37.02 -10.80
N ASN A 58 -5.08 37.63 -9.89
CA ASN A 58 -3.73 37.27 -9.51
C ASN A 58 -3.59 37.20 -7.97
N ASP A 59 -4.58 36.62 -7.30
CA ASP A 59 -4.36 36.14 -5.94
C ASP A 59 -3.49 34.87 -5.97
N ASN A 60 -2.72 34.63 -4.91
CA ASN A 60 -1.89 33.44 -4.78
C ASN A 60 -2.67 32.26 -4.18
N HIS A 61 -4.00 32.28 -4.18
CA HIS A 61 -4.80 31.20 -3.65
C HIS A 61 -4.88 30.02 -4.63
N VAL A 62 -5.35 28.89 -4.11
CA VAL A 62 -5.54 27.68 -4.92
C VAL A 62 -6.54 27.97 -6.04
N ILE A 63 -6.08 27.72 -7.27
CA ILE A 63 -6.87 27.66 -8.50
C ILE A 63 -6.34 26.45 -9.27
N LYS A 64 -7.19 25.46 -9.55
CA LYS A 64 -6.82 24.25 -10.29
C LYS A 64 -8.00 23.75 -11.14
N TRP A 65 -7.75 23.33 -12.36
CA TRP A 65 -8.81 22.75 -13.21
C TRP A 65 -9.25 21.38 -12.68
N VAL A 66 -10.54 21.06 -12.79
CA VAL A 66 -11.09 19.78 -12.29
C VAL A 66 -10.46 18.59 -13.01
N GLU A 67 -10.32 18.66 -14.33
CA GLU A 67 -9.67 17.61 -15.14
C GLU A 67 -8.20 17.40 -14.76
N GLU A 68 -7.47 18.47 -14.46
CA GLU A 68 -6.07 18.41 -14.01
C GLU A 68 -5.99 17.78 -12.61
N ALA A 69 -6.89 18.17 -11.69
CA ALA A 69 -6.99 17.57 -10.37
C ALA A 69 -7.29 16.07 -10.42
N PHE A 70 -8.23 15.64 -11.26
CA PHE A 70 -8.53 14.22 -11.44
C PHE A 70 -7.40 13.45 -12.11
N THR A 71 -6.74 14.04 -13.11
CA THR A 71 -5.58 13.41 -13.76
C THR A 71 -4.46 13.16 -12.74
N ASP A 72 -4.13 14.17 -11.95
CA ASP A 72 -3.12 14.06 -10.89
C ASP A 72 -3.51 13.02 -9.82
N GLU A 73 -4.79 12.99 -9.43
CA GLU A 73 -5.31 12.03 -8.43
C GLU A 73 -5.20 10.60 -8.95
N ILE A 74 -5.62 10.35 -10.19
CA ILE A 74 -5.54 9.04 -10.84
C ILE A 74 -4.08 8.59 -10.94
N GLN A 75 -3.17 9.47 -11.37
CA GLN A 75 -1.75 9.15 -11.44
C GLN A 75 -1.15 8.84 -10.07
N GLN A 76 -1.56 9.57 -9.02
CA GLN A 76 -1.10 9.29 -7.67
C GLN A 76 -1.62 7.93 -7.17
N LEU A 77 -2.89 7.63 -7.40
CA LEU A 77 -3.50 6.35 -7.03
C LEU A 77 -2.86 5.18 -7.78
N ASP A 78 -2.62 5.32 -9.09
CA ASP A 78 -1.94 4.30 -9.90
C ASP A 78 -0.55 3.98 -9.34
N ASN A 79 0.22 5.00 -8.96
CA ASN A 79 1.51 4.82 -8.32
C ASN A 79 1.41 4.10 -6.98
N GLN A 80 0.41 4.46 -6.14
CA GLN A 80 0.20 3.80 -4.85
C GLN A 80 -0.19 2.33 -5.01
N VAL A 81 -1.07 2.02 -5.98
CA VAL A 81 -1.47 0.65 -6.30
C VAL A 81 -0.26 -0.16 -6.76
N ARG A 82 0.55 0.36 -7.69
CA ARG A 82 1.76 -0.33 -8.16
C ARG A 82 2.72 -0.65 -7.02
N MET A 83 2.98 0.31 -6.11
CA MET A 83 3.85 0.09 -4.95
C MET A 83 3.28 -1.00 -4.02
N LEU A 84 1.97 -0.98 -3.76
CA LEU A 84 1.31 -2.00 -2.93
C LEU A 84 1.36 -3.39 -3.59
N GLU A 85 1.19 -3.47 -4.91
CA GLU A 85 1.31 -4.73 -5.64
C GLU A 85 2.72 -5.31 -5.53
N GLU A 86 3.76 -4.48 -5.64
CA GLU A 86 5.16 -4.87 -5.44
C GLU A 86 5.40 -5.39 -4.02
N GLU A 87 4.91 -4.69 -2.99
CA GLU A 87 5.01 -5.11 -1.58
C GLU A 87 4.29 -6.44 -1.31
N VAL A 88 3.10 -6.63 -1.88
CA VAL A 88 2.34 -7.89 -1.76
C VAL A 88 3.08 -9.05 -2.44
N GLN A 89 3.66 -8.83 -3.62
CA GLN A 89 4.46 -9.84 -4.30
C GLN A 89 5.71 -10.21 -3.50
N PHE A 90 6.40 -9.21 -2.93
CA PHE A 90 7.55 -9.42 -2.07
C PHE A 90 7.18 -10.26 -0.84
N LEU A 91 6.14 -9.88 -0.09
CA LEU A 91 5.67 -10.61 1.08
C LEU A 91 5.27 -12.05 0.74
N LYS A 92 4.58 -12.25 -0.39
CA LYS A 92 4.21 -13.58 -0.88
C LYS A 92 5.43 -14.45 -1.15
N ALA A 93 6.50 -13.88 -1.72
CA ALA A 93 7.76 -14.59 -1.95
C ALA A 93 8.45 -14.95 -0.62
N THR A 94 8.49 -14.02 0.34
CA THR A 94 9.05 -14.25 1.68
C THR A 94 8.34 -15.40 2.40
N ILE A 95 7.00 -15.36 2.47
CA ILE A 95 6.19 -16.41 3.11
C ILE A 95 6.44 -17.78 2.46
N ARG A 96 6.52 -17.82 1.11
CA ARG A 96 6.83 -19.07 0.41
C ARG A 96 8.20 -19.62 0.82
N SER A 97 9.22 -18.77 0.86
CA SER A 97 10.57 -19.20 1.27
C SER A 97 10.64 -19.67 2.73
N GLU A 98 9.88 -19.05 3.64
CA GLU A 98 9.81 -19.47 5.05
C GLU A 98 9.06 -20.80 5.20
N SER A 99 7.99 -21.03 4.43
CA SER A 99 7.27 -22.30 4.42
C SER A 99 8.14 -23.46 3.92
N GLU A 100 8.99 -23.21 2.92
CA GLU A 100 9.95 -24.20 2.40
C GLU A 100 11.06 -24.50 3.42
N LEU A 101 11.44 -23.55 4.29
CA LEU A 101 12.40 -23.76 5.38
C LEU A 101 11.78 -24.52 6.58
N SER A 102 10.49 -24.31 6.84
CA SER A 102 9.73 -25.00 7.90
C SER A 102 9.46 -26.48 7.58
N GLU A 103 9.47 -26.88 6.32
CA GLU A 103 9.39 -28.29 5.90
C GLU A 103 10.77 -29.02 5.97
N GLY A 104 11.62 -28.64 6.93
CA GLY A 104 12.82 -29.40 7.28
C GLY A 104 12.52 -30.90 7.47
N PRO A 105 13.50 -31.79 7.23
CA PRO A 105 13.27 -33.22 7.09
C PRO A 105 12.49 -33.75 8.29
N LYS A 106 11.32 -34.34 8.03
CA LYS A 106 10.54 -35.09 9.01
C LYS A 106 11.52 -36.03 9.71
N ILE A 107 11.94 -35.67 10.92
CA ILE A 107 12.83 -36.50 11.72
C ILE A 107 12.06 -37.80 11.87
N MET A 108 12.57 -38.84 11.22
CA MET A 108 11.99 -40.16 11.25
C MET A 108 12.13 -40.64 12.68
N GLU A 109 11.11 -40.43 13.50
CA GLU A 109 11.07 -40.98 14.86
C GLU A 109 11.25 -42.49 14.72
N PRO A 110 12.30 -43.10 15.31
CA PRO A 110 12.41 -44.54 15.33
C PRO A 110 11.25 -45.06 16.19
N LYS A 111 10.20 -45.57 15.54
CA LYS A 111 9.16 -46.35 16.22
C LYS A 111 9.78 -47.64 16.72
N ILE A 112 10.34 -47.60 17.93
CA ILE A 112 10.72 -48.81 18.67
C ILE A 112 9.42 -49.52 19.05
N LYS A 113 8.95 -50.43 18.19
CA LYS A 113 7.84 -51.32 18.49
C LYS A 113 8.35 -52.39 19.47
N ILE A 114 8.31 -52.10 20.76
CA ILE A 114 8.55 -53.12 21.79
C ILE A 114 7.40 -54.12 21.69
N SER A 115 7.65 -55.28 21.08
CA SER A 115 6.66 -56.34 21.01
C SER A 115 6.44 -56.93 22.41
N ARG A 116 5.19 -57.26 22.75
CA ARG A 116 4.84 -57.90 24.03
C ARG A 116 5.70 -59.12 24.34
N GLY A 117 6.13 -59.85 23.30
CA GLY A 117 7.03 -61.00 23.43
C GLY A 117 8.40 -60.64 24.00
N CYS A 118 8.95 -59.47 23.67
CA CYS A 118 10.27 -59.04 24.14
C CYS A 118 10.29 -58.76 25.65
N VAL A 119 9.20 -58.20 26.19
CA VAL A 119 9.03 -57.96 27.63
C VAL A 119 8.90 -59.29 28.39
N ILE A 120 8.13 -60.23 27.85
CA ILE A 120 7.95 -61.56 28.45
C ILE A 120 9.29 -62.31 28.48
N LEU A 121 10.05 -62.29 27.38
CA LEU A 121 11.37 -62.92 27.32
C LEU A 121 12.33 -62.33 28.36
N ALA A 122 12.38 -61.00 28.49
CA ALA A 122 13.22 -60.34 29.49
C ALA A 122 12.83 -60.75 30.93
N VAL A 123 11.54 -60.79 31.25
CA VAL A 123 11.05 -61.22 32.57
C VAL A 123 11.39 -62.67 32.86
N VAL A 124 11.19 -63.57 31.88
CA VAL A 124 11.52 -65.00 32.03
C VAL A 124 13.03 -65.19 32.19
N SER A 125 13.85 -64.46 31.44
CA SER A 125 15.32 -64.51 31.59
C SER A 125 15.77 -64.03 32.97
N VAL A 126 15.23 -62.92 33.48
CA VAL A 126 15.56 -62.41 34.82
C VAL A 126 15.13 -63.39 35.91
N LEU A 127 13.91 -63.91 35.83
CA LEU A 127 13.41 -64.91 36.79
C LEU A 127 14.24 -66.20 36.72
N GLY A 128 14.59 -66.67 35.53
CA GLY A 128 15.47 -67.82 35.32
C GLY A 128 16.83 -67.60 35.99
N ILE A 129 17.49 -66.47 35.74
CA ILE A 129 18.78 -66.14 36.34
C ILE A 129 18.68 -66.06 37.88
N MET A 130 17.59 -65.52 38.43
CA MET A 130 17.37 -65.50 39.88
C MET A 130 17.16 -66.90 40.47
N MET A 131 16.50 -67.80 39.74
CA MET A 131 16.26 -69.19 40.17
C MET A 131 17.51 -70.07 40.07
N TYR A 132 18.44 -69.77 39.15
CA TYR A 132 19.71 -70.49 38.99
C TYR A 132 20.82 -70.03 39.95
N LYS A 133 20.63 -68.90 40.65
CA LYS A 133 21.57 -68.36 41.66
C LYS A 133 21.23 -68.77 43.11
N LYS A 134 20.48 -69.85 43.30
CA LYS A 134 20.15 -70.42 44.59
C LYS A 134 20.78 -71.81 44.73
#